data_AF-A0A0G1EJQ2-F1
#
_entry.id   AF-A0A0G1EJQ2-F1
#
_cell.length_a   1.000
_cell.length_b   1.000
_cell.length_c   1.000
_cell.angle_alpha   90.00
_cell.angle_beta   90.00
_cell.angle_gamma   90.00
#
_symmetry.space_group_name_H-M   'P 1'
#
loop_
_entity.id
_entity.type
_entity.pdbx_description
1 polymer ?
#
loop_
_entity_poly.entity_id
_entity_poly.type
_entity_poly.pdbx_seq_one_letter_code
_entity_poly.pdbx_strand_id
1 'polypeptide(L)'
;MWFFKKYTYIPAILGLPLSISIASIVNFAWHWVDLKKHAGDFGISEIKKSAAKILIASAMAVAAAYVGLYLFSRFFETTDFFGLLFRIFFAGLLAGATYLITAILLHSEELLMFNFFGKPEPIPGESLDDQY
;
A
#
# COMPACT_ATOMS: atom_id res chain seq x y z
N MET A 1 -27.50 -15.12 33.09
CA MET A 1 -27.06 -15.55 31.75
C MET A 1 -27.80 -14.77 30.64
N TRP A 2 -27.76 -13.44 30.66
CA TRP A 2 -28.44 -12.58 29.65
C TRP A 2 -27.50 -11.49 29.12
N PHE A 3 -26.55 -11.03 29.94
CA PHE A 3 -25.56 -10.00 29.59
C PHE A 3 -24.58 -10.42 28.48
N PHE A 4 -24.13 -11.68 28.46
CA PHE A 4 -23.19 -12.18 27.46
C PHE A 4 -23.78 -12.35 26.06
N LYS A 5 -25.11 -12.52 25.94
CA LYS A 5 -25.76 -12.75 24.65
C LYS A 5 -25.81 -11.48 23.78
N LYS A 6 -25.70 -10.29 24.39
CA LYS A 6 -25.76 -9.00 23.67
C LYS A 6 -24.41 -8.57 23.08
N TYR A 7 -23.30 -9.10 23.60
CA TYR A 7 -21.94 -8.76 23.19
C TYR A 7 -21.30 -9.76 22.22
N THR A 8 -21.93 -10.90 21.92
CA THR A 8 -21.38 -11.91 21.00
C THR A 8 -21.60 -11.61 19.52
N TYR A 9 -22.51 -10.70 19.16
CA TYR A 9 -22.85 -10.42 17.75
C TYR A 9 -21.88 -9.42 17.07
N ILE A 10 -21.41 -8.41 17.80
CA ILE A 10 -20.50 -7.37 17.27
C ILE A 10 -19.09 -7.91 16.98
N PRO A 11 -18.43 -8.68 17.88
CA PRO A 11 -17.11 -9.23 17.62
C PRO A 11 -17.14 -10.35 16.58
N ALA A 12 -18.28 -11.03 16.37
CA ALA A 12 -18.42 -12.02 15.29
C ALA A 12 -18.39 -11.35 13.90
N ILE A 13 -19.07 -10.22 13.73
CA ILE A 13 -19.13 -9.51 12.44
C ILE A 13 -17.79 -8.83 12.11
N LEU A 14 -17.13 -8.21 13.09
CA LEU A 14 -15.81 -7.59 12.92
C LEU A 14 -14.67 -8.61 12.92
N GLY A 15 -14.88 -9.78 13.52
CA GLY A 15 -13.91 -10.86 13.59
C GLY A 15 -13.70 -11.57 12.25
N LEU A 16 -14.69 -11.55 11.35
CA LEU A 16 -14.59 -12.13 10.02
C LEU A 16 -13.52 -11.45 9.13
N PRO A 17 -13.54 -10.13 8.88
CA PRO A 17 -12.51 -9.49 8.07
C PRO A 17 -11.12 -9.55 8.73
N LEU A 18 -11.08 -9.52 10.07
CA LEU A 18 -9.85 -9.65 10.82
C LEU A 18 -9.22 -11.04 10.68
N SER A 19 -10.02 -12.10 10.82
CA SER A 19 -9.54 -13.48 10.66
C SER A 19 -9.09 -13.77 9.24
N ILE A 20 -9.78 -13.25 8.21
CA ILE A 20 -9.37 -13.34 6.80
C ILE A 20 -8.02 -12.64 6.58
N SER A 21 -7.82 -11.46 7.18
CA SER A 21 -6.57 -10.72 7.07
C SER A 21 -5.41 -11.48 7.72
N ILE A 22 -5.62 -12.03 8.93
CA ILE A 22 -4.61 -12.83 9.64
C ILE A 22 -4.30 -14.12 8.86
N ALA A 23 -5.33 -14.84 8.40
CA ALA A 23 -5.14 -16.06 7.61
C ALA A 23 -4.35 -15.79 6.32
N SER A 24 -4.61 -14.65 5.66
CA SER A 24 -3.88 -14.24 4.45
C SER A 24 -2.41 -13.94 4.74
N ILE A 25 -2.11 -13.24 5.85
CA ILE A 25 -0.72 -12.97 6.27
C ILE A 25 0.02 -14.27 6.58
N VAL A 26 -0.61 -15.19 7.31
CA VAL A 26 -0.03 -16.50 7.62
C VAL A 26 0.21 -17.31 6.35
N ASN A 27 -0.75 -17.33 5.42
CA ASN A 27 -0.63 -18.05 4.15
C ASN A 27 0.51 -17.47 3.29
N PHE A 28 0.62 -16.15 3.21
CA PHE A 28 1.72 -15.48 2.52
C PHE A 28 3.08 -15.82 3.14
N ALA A 29 3.19 -15.81 4.48
CA ALA A 29 4.42 -16.17 5.17
C ALA A 29 4.83 -17.63 4.91
N TRP A 30 3.85 -18.53 4.84
CA TRP A 30 4.10 -19.94 4.52
C TRP A 30 4.67 -20.12 3.11
N HIS A 31 4.00 -19.52 2.12
CA HIS A 31 4.48 -19.54 0.72
C HIS A 31 5.85 -18.88 0.57
N TRP A 32 6.13 -17.80 1.30
CA TRP A 32 7.43 -17.16 1.29
C TRP A 32 8.56 -18.08 1.76
N VAL A 33 8.32 -18.85 2.83
CA VAL A 33 9.28 -19.84 3.34
C VAL A 33 9.50 -20.96 2.32
N ASP A 34 8.44 -21.42 1.68
CA ASP A 34 8.51 -22.49 0.68
C ASP A 34 9.25 -22.05 -0.58
N LEU A 35 9.01 -20.82 -1.03
CA LEU A 35 9.68 -20.19 -2.17
C LEU A 35 11.19 -20.01 -1.90
N LYS A 36 11.55 -19.59 -0.69
CA LYS A 36 12.96 -19.49 -0.26
C LYS A 36 13.67 -20.85 -0.32
N LYS A 37 12.98 -21.94 -0.03
CA LYS A 37 13.56 -23.30 -0.06
C LYS A 37 13.72 -23.82 -1.48
N HIS A 38 12.78 -23.54 -2.38
CA HIS A 38 12.74 -24.16 -3.70
C HIS A 38 13.48 -23.40 -4.80
N ALA A 39 13.57 -22.07 -4.73
CA ALA A 39 14.02 -21.27 -5.88
C ALA A 39 15.28 -20.39 -5.64
N GLY A 40 15.95 -20.52 -4.49
CA GLY A 40 17.27 -19.91 -4.23
C GLY A 40 17.24 -18.48 -3.65
N ASP A 41 18.39 -17.78 -3.62
CA ASP A 41 18.52 -16.43 -3.05
C ASP A 41 17.98 -15.36 -4.03
N PHE A 42 16.69 -15.05 -3.92
CA PHE A 42 16.07 -13.90 -4.58
C PHE A 42 16.43 -12.62 -3.86
N GLY A 43 17.69 -12.17 -3.97
CA GLY A 43 18.14 -10.84 -3.56
C GLY A 43 17.41 -10.31 -2.31
N ILE A 44 17.36 -11.10 -1.23
CA ILE A 44 16.44 -10.88 -0.10
C ILE A 44 16.65 -9.49 0.52
N SER A 45 17.86 -8.96 0.39
CA SER A 45 18.24 -7.60 0.75
C SER A 45 17.42 -6.53 0.01
N GLU A 46 17.26 -6.67 -1.31
CA GLU A 46 16.51 -5.72 -2.15
C GLU A 46 15.02 -5.76 -1.82
N ILE A 47 14.44 -6.95 -1.64
CA ILE A 47 13.02 -7.07 -1.28
C ILE A 47 12.74 -6.45 0.09
N LYS A 48 13.65 -6.62 1.06
CA LYS A 48 13.55 -5.98 2.38
C LYS A 48 13.67 -4.46 2.29
N LYS A 49 14.57 -3.93 1.46
CA LYS A 49 14.70 -2.49 1.23
C LYS A 49 13.43 -1.92 0.60
N SER A 50 12.89 -2.57 -0.43
CA SER A 50 11.65 -2.15 -1.09
C SER A 50 10.47 -2.21 -0.13
N ALA A 51 10.34 -3.27 0.67
CA ALA A 51 9.31 -3.36 1.71
C ALA A 51 9.44 -2.22 2.74
N ALA A 52 10.66 -1.90 3.19
CA ALA A 52 10.88 -0.78 4.11
C ALA A 52 10.53 0.57 3.47
N LYS A 53 10.88 0.79 2.20
CA LYS A 53 10.51 1.99 1.45
C LYS A 53 8.99 2.15 1.35
N ILE A 54 8.27 1.08 1.03
CA ILE A 54 6.79 1.05 0.96
C ILE A 54 6.18 1.33 2.34
N LEU A 55 6.74 0.78 3.41
CA LEU A 55 6.28 1.06 4.78
C LEU A 55 6.45 2.53 5.15
N ILE A 56 7.57 3.16 4.81
CA ILE A 56 7.80 4.59 5.06
C ILE A 56 6.84 5.44 4.23
N ALA A 57 6.70 5.14 2.93
CA ALA A 57 5.78 5.87 2.05
C ALA A 57 4.32 5.76 2.52
N SER A 58 3.89 4.57 2.95
CA SER A 58 2.54 4.36 3.46
C SER A 58 2.32 5.06 4.81
N ALA A 59 3.29 5.05 5.72
CA ALA A 59 3.21 5.80 6.97
C ALA A 59 3.04 7.32 6.73
N MET A 60 3.81 7.88 5.77
CA MET A 60 3.69 9.28 5.36
C MET A 60 2.33 9.57 4.72
N ALA A 61 1.80 8.64 3.91
CA ALA A 61 0.47 8.78 3.32
C ALA A 61 -0.64 8.77 4.38
N VAL A 62 -0.54 7.92 5.41
CA VAL A 62 -1.50 7.90 6.53
C VAL A 62 -1.44 9.22 7.31
N ALA A 63 -0.24 9.74 7.59
CA ALA A 63 -0.09 11.04 8.24
C ALA A 63 -0.74 12.17 7.41
N ALA A 64 -0.48 12.18 6.10
CA ALA A 64 -1.08 13.13 5.17
C ALA A 64 -2.60 12.99 5.06
N ALA A 65 -3.12 11.75 5.07
CA ALA A 65 -4.56 11.49 5.11
C ALA A 65 -5.20 12.09 6.37
N TYR A 66 -4.56 11.92 7.54
CA TYR A 66 -5.06 12.46 8.80
C TYR A 66 -5.07 13.99 8.80
N VAL A 67 -3.98 14.60 8.33
CA VAL A 67 -3.88 16.06 8.16
C VAL A 67 -4.91 16.57 7.15
N GLY A 68 -5.07 15.89 6.03
CA GLY A 68 -6.08 16.21 5.01
C GLY A 68 -7.48 16.16 5.61
N LEU A 69 -7.80 15.12 6.38
CA LEU A 69 -9.08 14.99 7.04
C LEU A 69 -9.35 16.15 8.02
N TYR A 70 -8.32 16.62 8.73
CA TYR A 70 -8.43 17.78 9.62
C TYR A 70 -8.55 19.09 8.84
N LEU A 71 -7.78 19.28 7.77
CA LEU A 71 -7.79 20.48 6.95
C LEU A 71 -9.15 20.67 6.25
N PHE A 72 -9.68 19.59 5.65
CA PHE A 72 -10.97 19.60 4.97
C PHE A 72 -12.16 19.61 5.94
N SER A 73 -11.95 19.34 7.24
CA SER A 73 -13.01 19.49 8.25
C SER A 73 -13.50 20.93 8.40
N ARG A 74 -12.67 21.91 8.03
CA ARG A 74 -13.03 23.33 8.04
C ARG A 74 -13.92 23.75 6.88
N PHE A 75 -13.97 22.94 5.81
CA PHE A 75 -14.69 23.25 4.57
C PHE A 75 -15.92 22.37 4.36
N PHE A 76 -15.92 21.15 4.90
CA PHE A 76 -17.00 20.18 4.72
C PHE A 76 -17.50 19.67 6.07
N GLU A 77 -18.78 19.93 6.36
CA GLU A 77 -19.45 19.40 7.54
C GLU A 77 -19.73 17.90 7.41
N THR A 78 -19.68 17.17 8.51
CA THR A 78 -19.95 15.71 8.56
C THR A 78 -21.43 15.37 8.72
N THR A 79 -22.27 16.39 8.84
CA THR A 79 -23.73 16.29 9.01
C THR A 79 -24.40 15.77 7.74
N ASP A 80 -23.85 16.10 6.57
CA ASP A 80 -24.37 15.65 5.27
C ASP A 80 -23.52 14.55 4.64
N PHE A 81 -24.20 13.57 4.01
CA PHE A 81 -23.57 12.47 3.28
C PHE A 81 -22.57 12.96 2.23
N PHE A 82 -22.93 13.99 1.46
CA PHE A 82 -22.06 14.57 0.45
C PHE A 82 -20.86 15.28 1.06
N GLY A 83 -21.03 15.96 2.21
CA GLY A 83 -19.93 16.60 2.94
C GLY A 83 -18.89 15.58 3.40
N LEU A 84 -19.35 14.46 3.97
CA LEU A 84 -18.48 13.35 4.35
C LEU A 84 -17.77 12.74 3.13
N LEU A 85 -18.50 12.50 2.03
CA LEU A 85 -17.97 11.90 0.81
C LEU A 85 -16.87 12.77 0.18
N PHE A 86 -17.10 14.07 0.02
CA PHE A 86 -16.09 14.99 -0.52
C PHE A 86 -14.89 15.13 0.41
N ARG A 87 -15.10 15.17 1.73
CA ARG A 87 -14.01 15.24 2.71
C ARG A 87 -13.08 14.03 2.61
N ILE A 88 -13.63 12.82 2.53
CA ILE A 88 -12.84 11.59 2.39
C ILE A 88 -12.17 11.54 1.00
N PHE A 89 -12.87 11.94 -0.05
CA PHE A 89 -12.34 11.97 -1.41
C PHE A 89 -11.11 12.88 -1.52
N PHE A 90 -11.21 14.13 -1.08
CA PHE A 90 -10.08 15.08 -1.14
C PHE A 90 -8.95 14.71 -0.18
N ALA A 91 -9.26 14.20 1.01
CA ALA A 91 -8.23 13.69 1.92
C ALA A 91 -7.50 12.47 1.33
N GLY A 92 -8.22 11.58 0.66
CA GLY A 92 -7.67 10.42 -0.04
C GLY A 92 -6.79 10.83 -1.22
N LEU A 93 -7.20 11.83 -2.00
CA LEU A 93 -6.43 12.37 -3.11
C LEU A 93 -5.11 13.01 -2.62
N LEU A 94 -5.17 13.78 -1.53
CA LEU A 94 -3.99 14.37 -0.89
C LEU A 94 -3.04 13.32 -0.31
N ALA A 95 -3.59 12.29 0.34
CA ALA A 95 -2.81 11.15 0.83
C ALA A 95 -2.13 10.37 -0.30
N GLY A 96 -2.86 10.10 -1.40
CA GLY A 96 -2.34 9.43 -2.58
C GLY A 96 -1.23 10.23 -3.26
N ALA A 97 -1.41 11.54 -3.41
CA ALA A 97 -0.36 12.42 -3.93
C ALA A 97 0.89 12.40 -3.03
N THR A 98 0.70 12.44 -1.71
CA THR A 98 1.82 12.38 -0.75
C THR A 98 2.54 11.04 -0.81
N TYR A 99 1.79 9.95 -0.96
CA TYR A 99 2.36 8.61 -1.15
C TYR A 99 3.26 8.57 -2.39
N LEU A 100 2.76 9.05 -3.54
CA LEU A 100 3.51 9.08 -4.79
C LEU A 100 4.76 9.95 -4.69
N ILE A 101 4.65 11.16 -4.13
CA ILE A 101 5.81 12.05 -3.91
C ILE A 101 6.85 11.36 -3.02
N THR A 102 6.42 10.74 -1.93
CA THR A 102 7.32 10.04 -1.01
C THR A 102 7.98 8.83 -1.68
N ALA A 103 7.22 8.07 -2.47
CA ALA A 103 7.72 6.90 -3.20
C ALA A 103 8.74 7.28 -4.29
N ILE A 104 8.51 8.39 -5.00
CA ILE A 104 9.46 8.97 -5.96
C ILE A 104 10.72 9.42 -5.24
N LEU A 105 10.58 10.14 -4.12
CA LEU A 105 11.71 10.66 -3.35
C LEU A 105 12.57 9.55 -2.74
N LEU A 106 11.95 8.41 -2.37
CA LEU A 106 12.65 7.23 -1.86
C LEU A 106 13.33 6.38 -2.93
N HIS A 107 13.25 6.76 -4.22
CA HIS A 107 13.81 6.02 -5.34
C HIS A 107 13.43 4.53 -5.23
N SER A 108 12.14 4.24 -5.04
CA SER A 108 11.70 2.85 -4.99
C SER A 108 12.03 2.19 -6.32
N GLU A 109 12.72 1.04 -6.28
CA GLU A 109 13.14 0.32 -7.49
C GLU A 109 11.94 -0.11 -8.35
N GLU A 110 10.76 -0.22 -7.75
CA GLU A 110 9.50 -0.48 -8.45
C GLU A 110 9.05 0.69 -9.35
N LEU A 111 9.39 1.93 -8.99
CA LEU A 111 9.18 3.12 -9.82
C LEU A 111 10.25 3.24 -10.93
N LEU A 112 11.44 2.68 -10.69
CA LEU A 112 12.53 2.62 -11.67
C LEU A 112 12.23 1.55 -12.74
N MET A 113 11.58 0.45 -12.36
CA MET A 113 11.05 -0.56 -13.28
C MET A 113 9.86 -0.02 -14.10
N PHE A 114 9.02 0.84 -13.50
CA PHE A 114 7.96 1.58 -14.19
C PHE A 114 8.54 2.80 -14.92
N ASN A 115 9.33 2.53 -15.95
CA ASN A 115 10.09 3.50 -16.72
C ASN A 115 9.16 4.43 -17.54
N PHE A 116 8.55 5.43 -16.89
CA PHE A 116 7.68 6.43 -17.53
C PHE A 116 8.44 7.33 -18.53
N PHE A 117 9.78 7.31 -18.48
CA PHE A 117 10.71 8.04 -19.35
C PHE A 117 11.81 7.13 -19.90
N GLY A 118 11.44 5.91 -20.31
CA GLY A 118 12.43 4.92 -20.71
C GLY A 118 13.23 5.25 -21.95
N LYS A 119 14.54 5.36 -21.77
CA LYS A 119 15.42 4.69 -22.72
C LYS A 119 15.27 3.18 -22.48
N PRO A 120 14.92 2.39 -23.53
CA PRO A 120 14.81 0.96 -23.39
C PRO A 120 16.17 0.39 -23.01
N GLU A 121 16.21 -0.51 -22.02
CA GLU A 121 17.38 -1.35 -21.83
C GLU A 121 17.46 -2.32 -23.02
N PRO A 122 18.63 -2.45 -23.66
CA PRO A 122 18.76 -3.34 -24.81
C PRO A 122 18.51 -4.78 -24.36
N ILE A 123 17.62 -5.44 -25.09
CA ILE A 123 17.29 -6.85 -24.89
C ILE A 123 18.60 -7.65 -25.04
N PRO A 124 18.97 -8.53 -24.10
CA PRO A 124 20.22 -9.28 -24.20
C PRO A 124 20.20 -10.17 -25.44
N GLY A 125 20.93 -9.75 -26.48
CA GLY A 125 21.00 -10.44 -27.78
C GLY A 125 20.62 -9.58 -29.00
N GLU A 126 20.13 -8.36 -28.82
CA GLU A 126 19.83 -7.45 -29.92
C GLU A 126 21.02 -6.48 -30.15
N SER A 127 21.58 -6.48 -31.35
CA SER A 127 22.70 -5.63 -31.73
C SER A 127 22.31 -4.17 -31.78
N LEU A 128 23.16 -3.30 -31.24
CA LEU A 128 22.97 -1.84 -31.21
C LEU A 128 22.97 -1.17 -32.61
N ASP A 129 23.11 -1.94 -33.69
CA ASP A 129 23.15 -1.45 -35.06
C ASP A 129 21.76 -1.23 -35.67
N ASP A 130 20.69 -1.75 -35.05
CA ASP A 130 19.32 -1.69 -35.58
C ASP A 130 18.49 -0.49 -35.07
N GLN A 131 19.11 0.42 -34.29
CA GLN A 131 18.42 1.55 -33.64
C GLN A 131 18.80 2.95 -34.16
N TYR A 132 19.30 3.08 -35.41
CA TYR A 132 19.46 4.36 -36.09
C TYR A 132 18.65 4.44 -37.40
#